data_AF-A0A3R9VX59-F1
#
_entry.id   AF-A0A3R9VX59-F1
#
_cell.length_a   1.000
_cell.length_b   1.000
_cell.length_c   1.000
_cell.angle_alpha   90.00
_cell.angle_beta   90.00
_cell.angle_gamma   90.00
#
_symmetry.space_group_name_H-M   'P 1'
#
loop_
_entity.id
_entity.type
_entity.pdbx_description
1 polymer ?
#
loop_
_entity_poly.entity_id
_entity_poly.type
_entity_poly.pdbx_seq_one_letter_code
_entity_poly.pdbx_strand_id
1 'polypeptide(L)' 'MSRRPEWLYEGARVFDPGRDTEAVVQFVGEWQDPRTRRVIPEAIFLRPPGGGVEWVVDDHQALREADAS' A
#
# COMPACT_ATOMS: atom_id res chain seq x y z
N MET A 1 -10.51 -8.24 -12.20
CA MET A 1 -9.14 -7.77 -11.95
C MET A 1 -9.24 -6.34 -11.46
N SER A 2 -8.94 -6.07 -10.19
CA SER A 2 -8.81 -4.70 -9.71
C SER A 2 -7.54 -4.13 -10.36
N ARG A 3 -7.69 -3.25 -11.35
CA ARG A 3 -6.53 -2.62 -11.98
C ARG A 3 -5.98 -1.60 -10.99
N ARG A 4 -4.85 -1.91 -10.36
CA ARG A 4 -4.12 -0.95 -9.51
C ARG A 4 -3.93 0.37 -10.28
N PRO A 5 -4.23 1.54 -9.68
CA PRO A 5 -4.02 2.82 -10.35
C PRO A 5 -2.55 3.04 -10.72
N GLU A 6 -2.28 3.74 -11.82
CA GLU A 6 -0.91 3.98 -12.30
C GLU A 6 -0.07 4.82 -11.34
N TRP A 7 -0.71 5.69 -10.54
CA TRP A 7 -0.05 6.49 -9.51
C TRP A 7 0.42 5.67 -8.29
N LEU A 8 -0.06 4.44 -8.14
CA LEU A 8 0.21 3.59 -6.98
C LEU A 8 1.37 2.62 -7.26
N TYR A 9 2.59 3.16 -7.30
CA TYR A 9 3.84 2.43 -7.56
C TYR A 9 4.80 2.50 -6.37
N GLU A 10 5.85 1.66 -6.33
CA GLU A 10 6.86 1.69 -5.27
C GLU A 10 7.56 3.06 -5.20
N GLY A 11 7.63 3.63 -4.00
CA GLY A 11 8.13 5.00 -3.77
C GLY A 11 7.05 6.08 -3.83
N ALA A 12 5.83 5.77 -4.30
CA ALA A 12 4.73 6.73 -4.28
C ALA A 12 4.36 7.11 -2.84
N ARG A 13 4.11 8.40 -2.61
CA ARG A 13 3.52 8.91 -1.37
C ARG A 13 2.01 8.75 -1.42
N VAL A 14 1.45 8.22 -0.35
CA VAL A 14 0.01 7.94 -0.27
C VAL A 14 -0.53 8.39 1.08
N PHE A 15 -1.80 8.72 1.12
CA PHE A 15 -2.58 8.81 2.35
C PHE A 15 -3.43 7.56 2.49
N ASP A 16 -3.34 6.89 3.64
CA ASP A 16 -4.15 5.73 4.02
C ASP A 16 -5.27 6.18 5.00
N PRO A 17 -6.52 6.32 4.53
CA PRO A 17 -7.64 6.74 5.38
C PRO A 17 -7.98 5.73 6.48
N GLY A 18 -7.61 4.44 6.32
CA GLY A 18 -7.85 3.42 7.34
C GLY A 18 -6.98 3.60 8.58
N ARG A 19 -5.89 4.36 8.45
CA ARG A 19 -4.95 4.66 9.53
C ARG A 19 -4.75 6.14 9.80
N ASP A 20 -5.44 7.00 9.04
CA ASP A 20 -5.34 8.46 9.12
C ASP A 20 -3.87 8.96 9.07
N THR A 21 -3.09 8.39 8.16
CA THR A 21 -1.65 8.67 8.06
C THR A 21 -1.17 8.70 6.61
N GLU A 22 -0.17 9.53 6.34
CA GLU A 22 0.64 9.40 5.14
C GLU A 22 1.62 8.22 5.27
N ALA A 23 2.04 7.68 4.13
CA ALA A 23 3.02 6.61 4.01
C ALA A 23 3.68 6.61 2.62
N VAL A 24 4.69 5.77 2.45
CA VAL A 24 5.33 5.48 1.17
C VAL A 24 5.07 4.02 0.82
N VAL A 25 4.76 3.76 -0.46
CA VAL A 25 4.67 2.39 -0.97
C VAL A 25 6.07 1.76 -0.98
N GLN A 26 6.27 0.73 -0.16
CA GLN A 26 7.55 0.05 0.01
C GLN A 26 7.71 -1.16 -0.93
N PHE A 27 6.60 -1.82 -1.28
CA PHE A 27 6.59 -2.97 -2.17
C PHE A 27 5.24 -3.08 -2.88
N VAL A 28 5.26 -3.46 -4.16
CA VAL A 28 4.08 -3.95 -4.86
C VAL A 28 4.37 -5.23 -5.64
N GLY A 29 3.65 -6.29 -5.31
CA GLY A 29 3.78 -7.55 -6.04
C GLY A 29 3.10 -8.72 -5.35
N GLU A 30 3.47 -9.92 -5.78
CA GLU A 30 2.91 -11.15 -5.24
C GLU A 30 3.35 -11.36 -3.79
N TRP A 31 2.39 -11.65 -2.93
CA TRP A 31 2.64 -11.98 -1.53
C TRP A 31 1.69 -13.05 -1.04
N GLN A 32 2.20 -14.00 -0.27
CA GLN A 32 1.37 -14.99 0.42
C GLN A 32 1.04 -14.49 1.83
N ASP A 33 -0.24 -14.25 2.10
CA ASP A 33 -0.68 -13.90 3.45
C ASP A 33 -0.40 -15.06 4.41
N PRO A 34 0.44 -14.90 5.44
CA PRO A 34 0.77 -15.98 6.35
C PRO A 34 -0.41 -16.43 7.21
N ARG A 35 -1.44 -15.58 7.38
CA ARG A 35 -2.64 -15.89 8.17
C ARG A 35 -3.61 -16.76 7.39
N THR A 36 -3.88 -16.38 6.15
CA THR A 36 -4.89 -17.06 5.31
C THR A 36 -4.29 -18.04 4.30
N ARG A 37 -2.96 -18.03 4.12
CA ARG A 37 -2.18 -18.75 3.10
C ARG A 37 -2.58 -18.45 1.65
N ARG A 38 -3.35 -17.38 1.43
CA ARG A 38 -3.76 -16.95 0.10
C ARG A 38 -2.66 -16.15 -0.56
N VAL A 39 -2.50 -16.35 -1.87
CA VAL A 39 -1.60 -15.56 -2.69
C VAL A 39 -2.36 -14.33 -3.19
N ILE A 40 -1.81 -13.15 -2.90
CA ILE A 40 -2.29 -11.85 -3.35
C ILE A 40 -1.31 -11.36 -4.42
N PRO A 41 -1.70 -11.29 -5.71
CA PRO A 41 -0.77 -10.99 -6.80
C PRO A 41 -0.25 -9.54 -6.80
N GLU A 42 -1.02 -8.63 -6.21
CA GLU A 42 -0.73 -7.19 -6.15
C GLU A 42 -0.89 -6.68 -4.71
N ALA A 43 -0.20 -7.32 -3.76
CA ALA A 43 -0.14 -6.82 -2.39
C ALA A 43 0.65 -5.51 -2.35
N ILE A 44 0.19 -4.57 -1.52
CA ILE A 44 0.82 -3.25 -1.36
C ILE A 44 1.25 -3.11 0.09
N PHE A 45 2.53 -2.84 0.28
CA PHE A 45 3.11 -2.61 1.58
C PHE A 45 3.39 -1.12 1.75
N LEU A 46 2.93 -0.55 2.85
CA LEU A 46 3.15 0.83 3.20
C LEU A 46 4.12 0.94 4.37
N ARG A 47 4.98 1.95 4.29
CA ARG A 47 5.91 2.32 5.35
C ARG A 47 5.62 3.76 5.81
N PRO A 48 5.51 4.00 7.13
CA PRO A 48 5.24 5.35 7.63
C PRO A 48 6.45 6.29 7.42
N PRO A 49 6.23 7.61 7.31
CA PRO A 49 7.28 8.61 7.24
C PRO A 49 8.23 8.51 8.44
N GLY A 50 9.54 8.61 8.20
CA GLY A 50 10.56 8.48 9.26
C GLY A 50 10.88 7.03 9.68
N GLY A 51 10.22 6.04 9.06
CA GLY A 51 10.38 4.62 9.41
C GLY A 51 9.44 4.17 10.53
N GLY A 52 9.28 2.85 10.68
CA GLY A 52 8.34 2.28 11.63
C GLY A 52 7.83 0.91 11.18
N VAL A 53 6.70 0.49 11.75
CA VAL A 53 6.08 -0.79 11.43
C VAL A 53 5.37 -0.67 10.08
N GLU A 54 5.77 -1.48 9.12
CA GLU A 54 5.12 -1.59 7.82
C GLU A 54 3.78 -2.34 7.91
N TRP A 55 2.89 -2.08 6.97
CA TRP A 55 1.63 -2.82 6.87
C TRP A 55 1.21 -3.10 5.45
N VAL A 56 0.47 -4.20 5.29
CA VAL A 56 -0.21 -4.55 4.04
C VAL A 56 -1.53 -3.81 3.97
N VAL A 57 -1.87 -3.30 2.79
CA VAL A 57 -3.12 -2.62 2.50
C VAL A 57 -4.19 -3.64 2.12
N ASP A 58 -5.30 -3.65 2.85
CA ASP A 58 -6.41 -4.58 2.61
C ASP A 58 -7.26 -4.17 1.39
N ASP A 59 -7.48 -2.86 1.20
CA ASP A 59 -8.19 -2.28 0.06
C ASP A 59 -7.40 -1.10 -0.52
N HIS A 60 -6.66 -1.36 -1.60
CA HIS A 60 -5.85 -0.33 -2.25
C HIS A 60 -6.66 0.76 -2.95
N GLN A 61 -7.95 0.53 -3.20
CA GLN A 61 -8.82 1.53 -3.83
C GLN A 61 -9.19 2.67 -2.86
N ALA A 62 -9.03 2.43 -1.55
CA ALA A 62 -9.24 3.44 -0.52
C ALA A 62 -8.07 4.42 -0.39
N LEU A 63 -6.87 4.05 -0.87
CA LEU A 63 -5.71 4.92 -0.81
C LEU A 63 -5.90 6.16 -1.68
N ARG A 64 -5.28 7.26 -1.25
CA ARG A 64 -5.26 8.51 -2.00
C ARG A 64 -3.82 8.86 -2.31
N GLU A 65 -3.60 9.44 -3.49
CA GLU A 65 -2.34 10.10 -3.79
C GLU A 65 -2.15 11.23 -2.76
N ALA A 66 -1.03 11.22 -2.03
CA ALA A 66 -0.72 12.35 -1.17
C ALA A 66 -0.31 13.50 -2.10
N ASP A 67 -1.03 14.63 -2.05
CA ASP A 67 -0.83 15.77 -2.96
C ASP A 67 0.66 16.02 -3.19
N ALA A 68 1.07 15.94 -4.47
CA ALA A 68 2.40 16.33 -4.89
C ALA A 68 2.55 17.84 -4.62
N SER A 69 3.10 18.15 -3.45
CA SER A 69 3.46 19.51 -3.05
C SER A 69 4.43 20.13 -4.05
#